data_AF-A0A661RLA3-F1
#
_entry.id   AF-A0A661RLA3-F1
#
_cell.length_a   1.000
_cell.length_b   1.000
_cell.length_c   1.000
_cell.angle_alpha   90.00
_cell.angle_beta   90.00
_cell.angle_gamma   90.00
#
_symmetry.space_group_name_H-M   'P 1'
#
loop_
_entity.id
_entity.type
_entity.pdbx_description
1 polymer ?
#
loop_
_entity_poly.entity_id
_entity_poly.type
_entity_poly.pdbx_seq_one_letter_code
_entity_poly.pdbx_strand_id
1 'polypeptide(L)'
;MINSITKYLKKTKGENLKKHSINFEENKSLDPKNISQIGLWTGVDLDGTLACYDRMLPYNKIGEPVPSMLALVKDLINNGIRVKIFTARAQDPEQRPIILKWLIDNGLPELEITNIKDYNMQWLLDDRCIQVERNTGRLIFKD
;
A
#
# COMPACT_ATOMS: atom_id res chain seq x y z
N MET A 1 4.93 13.73 -13.46
CA MET A 1 4.96 12.75 -12.34
C MET A 1 4.82 13.42 -10.97
N ILE A 2 5.63 14.44 -10.66
CA ILE A 2 5.67 15.13 -9.35
C ILE A 2 4.30 15.72 -8.95
N ASN A 3 3.62 16.43 -9.85
CA ASN A 3 2.31 17.05 -9.56
C ASN A 3 1.21 16.05 -9.17
N SER A 4 1.25 14.83 -9.71
CA SER A 4 0.28 13.78 -9.40
C SER A 4 0.51 13.18 -8.01
N ILE A 5 1.78 13.02 -7.61
CA ILE A 5 2.17 12.57 -6.27
C ILE A 5 1.80 13.64 -5.25
N THR A 6 2.10 14.92 -5.50
CA THR A 6 1.71 16.01 -4.61
C THR A 6 0.18 16.11 -4.46
N LYS A 7 -0.58 15.94 -5.55
CA LYS A 7 -2.05 15.91 -5.50
C LYS A 7 -2.56 14.69 -4.71
N TYR A 8 -1.94 13.53 -4.89
CA TYR A 8 -2.22 12.32 -4.14
C TYR A 8 -1.97 12.52 -2.63
N LEU A 9 -0.78 12.99 -2.24
CA LEU A 9 -0.43 13.25 -0.85
C LEU A 9 -1.40 14.25 -0.21
N LYS A 10 -1.75 15.34 -0.91
CA LYS A 10 -2.75 16.32 -0.44
C LYS A 10 -4.14 15.69 -0.25
N LYS A 11 -4.60 14.86 -1.19
CA LYS A 11 -5.89 14.16 -1.11
C LYS A 11 -5.92 13.16 0.06
N THR A 12 -4.90 12.30 0.16
CA THR A 12 -4.80 11.28 1.20
C THR A 12 -4.71 11.91 2.59
N LYS A 13 -3.92 12.99 2.74
CA LYS A 13 -3.83 13.74 3.99
C LYS A 13 -5.17 14.39 4.37
N GLY A 14 -5.86 15.00 3.40
CA GLY A 14 -7.20 15.59 3.62
C GLY A 14 -8.27 14.57 4.02
N GLU A 15 -8.27 13.38 3.42
CA GLU A 15 -9.22 12.30 3.76
C GLU A 15 -8.93 11.70 5.14
N ASN A 16 -7.65 11.55 5.53
CA ASN A 16 -7.26 11.13 6.87
C ASN A 16 -7.63 12.16 7.94
N LEU A 17 -7.45 13.46 7.66
CA LEU A 17 -7.86 14.54 8.58
C LEU A 17 -9.39 14.60 8.76
N LYS A 18 -10.18 14.44 7.69
CA LYS A 18 -11.66 14.45 7.77
C LYS A 18 -12.24 13.27 8.57
N LYS A 19 -11.60 12.10 8.54
CA LYS A 19 -12.06 10.92 9.31
C LYS A 19 -11.73 11.01 10.81
N HIS A 20 -10.74 11.81 11.20
CA HIS A 20 -10.55 12.19 12.61
C HIS A 20 -11.69 13.07 13.16
N SER A 21 -12.62 13.52 12.31
CA SER A 21 -13.72 14.42 12.68
C SER A 21 -15.11 13.72 12.76
N ILE A 22 -15.19 12.38 12.65
CA ILE A 22 -16.48 11.67 12.68
C ILE A 22 -16.80 11.24 14.11
N ASN A 23 -17.97 11.66 14.60
CA ASN A 23 -18.53 11.38 15.92
C ASN A 23 -18.57 9.88 16.21
N PHE A 24 -17.80 9.44 17.21
CA PHE A 24 -17.98 8.16 17.87
C PHE A 24 -19.17 8.28 18.83
N GLU A 25 -20.33 7.73 18.45
CA GLU A 25 -21.36 7.38 19.44
C GLU A 25 -20.90 6.16 20.25
N GLU A 26 -21.24 6.21 21.53
CA GLU A 26 -20.63 5.51 22.65
C GLU A 26 -20.80 3.98 22.60
N ASN A 27 -19.71 3.25 22.93
CA ASN A 27 -19.65 2.21 23.98
C ASN A 27 -18.55 1.15 23.73
N LYS A 28 -17.31 1.52 24.07
CA LYS A 28 -16.29 0.72 24.77
C LYS A 28 -15.02 1.56 24.80
N SER A 29 -14.44 1.75 25.97
CA SER A 29 -13.21 2.52 26.16
C SER A 29 -12.03 1.85 25.45
N LEU A 30 -11.85 2.21 24.18
CA LEU A 30 -10.62 1.98 23.45
C LEU A 30 -9.72 3.19 23.72
N ASP A 31 -8.53 2.93 24.25
CA ASP A 31 -7.49 3.95 24.44
C ASP A 31 -7.36 4.78 23.15
N PRO A 32 -7.46 6.13 23.20
CA PRO A 32 -7.34 6.99 22.02
C PRO A 32 -6.03 6.80 21.24
N LYS A 33 -4.98 6.21 21.83
CA LYS A 33 -3.79 5.77 21.08
C LYS A 33 -4.08 4.60 20.10
N ASN A 34 -5.02 3.70 20.41
CA ASN A 34 -5.40 2.55 19.59
C ASN A 34 -6.34 2.87 18.43
N ILE A 35 -7.07 4.00 18.47
CA ILE A 35 -7.97 4.41 17.37
C ILE A 35 -7.18 4.82 16.11
N SER A 36 -5.92 5.23 16.28
CA SER A 36 -5.00 5.54 15.17
C SER A 36 -4.65 4.32 14.29
N GLN A 37 -4.92 3.10 14.73
CA GLN A 37 -4.48 1.85 14.09
C GLN A 37 -5.52 1.10 13.26
N ILE A 38 -6.80 1.52 13.25
CA ILE A 38 -7.81 1.05 12.27
C ILE A 38 -7.77 1.96 11.03
N GLY A 39 -6.56 2.38 10.64
CA GLY A 39 -6.34 3.41 9.65
C GLY A 39 -6.50 2.92 8.21
N LEU A 40 -7.00 3.83 7.36
CA LEU A 40 -6.92 3.69 5.90
C LEU A 40 -5.49 3.33 5.49
N TRP A 41 -5.35 2.47 4.50
CA TRP A 41 -4.04 2.03 4.02
C TRP A 41 -3.96 2.01 2.50
N THR A 42 -2.73 2.11 2.01
CA THR A 42 -2.38 1.96 0.59
C THR A 42 -1.72 0.62 0.39
N GLY A 43 -2.32 -0.21 -0.47
CA GLY A 43 -1.75 -1.47 -0.92
C GLY A 43 -0.74 -1.23 -2.01
N VAL A 44 0.43 -1.84 -1.87
CA VAL A 44 1.49 -1.80 -2.87
C VAL A 44 1.83 -3.23 -3.26
N ASP A 45 1.60 -3.58 -4.51
CA ASP A 45 2.04 -4.85 -5.06
C ASP A 45 3.57 -4.96 -5.06
N LEU A 46 4.06 -6.20 -5.04
CA LEU A 46 5.48 -6.50 -4.98
C LEU A 46 6.06 -6.74 -6.38
N ASP A 47 5.75 -7.89 -6.99
CA ASP A 47 6.42 -8.36 -8.21
C ASP A 47 5.89 -7.69 -9.47
N GLY A 48 6.72 -6.83 -10.07
CA GLY A 48 6.35 -6.01 -11.23
C GLY A 48 6.03 -4.57 -10.83
N THR A 49 5.83 -4.32 -9.53
CA THR A 49 5.47 -3.02 -8.98
C THR A 49 6.59 -2.43 -8.13
N LEU A 50 6.82 -2.95 -6.92
CA LEU A 50 7.87 -2.48 -6.01
C LEU A 50 9.23 -3.15 -6.31
N ALA A 51 9.21 -4.38 -6.80
CA ALA A 51 10.36 -5.15 -7.23
C ALA A 51 10.25 -5.49 -8.73
N CYS A 52 11.37 -5.53 -9.43
CA CYS A 52 11.42 -5.95 -10.82
C CYS A 52 10.94 -7.40 -10.94
N TYR A 53 10.01 -7.66 -11.86
CA TYR A 53 9.54 -9.01 -12.15
C TYR A 53 10.43 -9.68 -13.21
N ASP A 54 10.96 -10.85 -12.88
CA ASP A 54 11.65 -11.72 -13.81
C ASP A 54 11.16 -13.17 -13.63
N ARG A 55 10.62 -13.75 -14.71
CA ARG A 55 10.08 -15.11 -14.74
C ARG A 55 11.13 -16.19 -14.53
N MET A 56 12.41 -15.87 -14.75
CA MET A 56 13.52 -16.79 -14.59
C MET A 56 14.07 -16.80 -13.16
N LEU A 57 13.65 -15.85 -12.31
CA LEU A 57 14.07 -15.86 -10.92
C LEU A 57 13.43 -17.03 -10.16
N PRO A 58 14.21 -17.73 -9.31
CA PRO A 58 13.66 -18.71 -8.38
C PRO A 58 12.56 -18.11 -7.52
N TYR A 59 11.56 -18.93 -7.17
CA TYR A 59 10.41 -18.49 -6.37
C TYR A 59 10.80 -17.86 -5.02
N ASN A 60 11.90 -18.32 -4.42
CA ASN A 60 12.43 -17.79 -3.16
C ASN A 60 13.31 -16.53 -3.32
N LYS A 61 13.37 -15.95 -4.52
CA LYS A 61 14.02 -14.66 -4.77
C LYS A 61 13.00 -13.62 -5.21
N ILE A 62 13.24 -12.39 -4.74
CA ILE A 62 12.54 -11.19 -5.17
C ILE A 62 13.56 -10.38 -6.00
N GLY A 63 13.11 -9.78 -7.09
CA GLY A 63 13.99 -9.00 -7.97
C GLY A 63 14.51 -7.72 -7.32
N GLU A 64 15.38 -7.02 -8.04
CA GLU A 64 15.90 -5.70 -7.63
C GLU A 64 14.76 -4.69 -7.43
N PRO A 65 14.90 -3.70 -6.53
CA PRO A 65 13.87 -2.68 -6.33
C PRO A 65 13.64 -1.86 -7.61
N VAL A 66 12.37 -1.55 -7.90
CA VAL A 66 12.04 -0.52 -8.89
C VAL A 66 12.31 0.85 -8.25
N PRO A 67 13.34 1.62 -8.68
CA PRO A 67 13.82 2.76 -7.90
C PRO A 67 12.77 3.85 -7.67
N SER A 68 11.96 4.14 -8.67
CA SER A 68 10.89 5.14 -8.59
C SER A 68 9.76 4.71 -7.65
N MET A 69 9.42 3.42 -7.62
CA MET A 69 8.41 2.88 -6.72
C MET A 69 8.92 2.80 -5.29
N LEU A 70 10.17 2.39 -5.08
CA LEU A 70 10.81 2.40 -3.77
C LEU A 70 10.85 3.82 -3.17
N ALA A 71 11.22 4.83 -3.99
CA ALA A 71 11.20 6.23 -3.58
C ALA A 71 9.78 6.68 -3.20
N LEU A 72 8.77 6.34 -4.01
CA LEU A 72 7.38 6.65 -3.71
C LEU A 72 6.92 6.01 -2.39
N VAL A 73 7.20 4.72 -2.14
CA VAL A 73 6.84 4.06 -0.88
C VAL A 73 7.49 4.76 0.32
N LYS A 74 8.77 5.12 0.22
CA LYS A 74 9.47 5.89 1.26
C LYS A 74 8.79 7.23 1.51
N ASP A 75 8.42 7.96 0.46
CA ASP A 75 7.71 9.23 0.58
C ASP A 75 6.34 9.06 1.24
N LEU A 76 5.57 8.01 0.90
CA LEU A 76 4.30 7.70 1.55
C LEU A 76 4.47 7.51 3.06
N ILE A 77 5.42 6.66 3.45
CA ILE A 77 5.72 6.35 4.85
C ILE A 77 6.18 7.61 5.60
N ASN A 78 7.10 8.38 5.02
CA ASN A 78 7.60 9.63 5.61
C ASN A 78 6.51 10.69 5.78
N ASN A 79 5.44 10.63 4.99
CA ASN A 79 4.27 11.50 5.12
C ASN A 79 3.17 10.93 6.04
N GLY A 80 3.45 9.85 6.78
CA GLY A 80 2.52 9.24 7.73
C GLY A 80 1.39 8.44 7.06
N ILE A 81 1.55 8.06 5.79
CA ILE A 81 0.58 7.22 5.09
C ILE A 81 0.90 5.76 5.41
N ARG A 82 -0.09 5.03 5.93
CA ARG A 82 0.04 3.59 6.19
C ARG A 82 0.12 2.83 4.87
N VAL A 83 1.21 2.08 4.69
CA VAL A 83 1.45 1.22 3.53
C VAL A 83 1.41 -0.24 3.98
N LYS A 84 0.77 -1.09 3.16
CA LYS A 84 0.89 -2.55 3.28
C LYS A 84 1.41 -3.10 1.97
N ILE A 85 2.24 -4.14 2.05
CA ILE A 85 2.57 -4.95 0.87
C ILE A 85 1.36 -5.82 0.56
N PHE A 86 0.78 -5.60 -0.61
CA PHE A 86 -0.41 -6.29 -1.09
C PHE A 86 -0.05 -7.22 -2.24
N THR A 87 0.31 -8.47 -1.95
CA THR A 87 0.93 -9.37 -2.94
C THR A 87 0.37 -10.77 -2.89
N ALA A 88 0.25 -11.41 -4.06
CA ALA A 88 -0.14 -12.82 -4.17
C ALA A 88 0.85 -13.76 -3.45
N ARG A 89 2.13 -13.39 -3.31
CA ARG A 89 3.12 -14.17 -2.54
C ARG A 89 2.66 -14.46 -1.11
N ALA A 90 1.85 -13.58 -0.51
CA ALA A 90 1.33 -13.75 0.84
C ALA A 90 0.36 -14.94 1.01
N GLN A 91 -0.05 -15.58 -0.09
CA GLN A 91 -0.78 -16.86 -0.05
C GLN A 91 0.08 -17.98 0.54
N ASP A 92 1.40 -17.92 0.36
CA ASP A 92 2.35 -18.85 0.94
C ASP A 92 2.98 -18.23 2.21
N PRO A 93 2.73 -18.80 3.40
CA PRO A 93 3.33 -18.31 4.64
C PRO A 93 4.87 -18.29 4.62
N GLU A 94 5.52 -19.16 3.85
CA GLU A 94 6.99 -19.21 3.74
C GLU A 94 7.56 -17.99 3.01
N GLN A 95 6.76 -17.29 2.21
CA GLN A 95 7.20 -16.07 1.52
C GLN A 95 7.29 -14.85 2.44
N ARG A 96 6.51 -14.81 3.54
CA ARG A 96 6.53 -13.67 4.47
C ARG A 96 7.92 -13.31 4.98
N PRO A 97 8.74 -14.23 5.54
CA PRO A 97 10.08 -13.88 5.99
C PRO A 97 10.99 -13.42 4.84
N ILE A 98 10.82 -13.94 3.63
CA ILE A 98 11.59 -13.54 2.44
C ILE A 98 11.26 -12.08 2.06
N ILE A 99 9.98 -11.74 2.04
CA ILE A 99 9.50 -10.38 1.74
C ILE A 99 9.99 -9.42 2.83
N LEU A 100 9.82 -9.76 4.12
CA LEU A 100 10.28 -8.91 5.22
C LEU A 100 11.78 -8.63 5.14
N LYS A 101 12.58 -9.66 4.88
CA LYS A 101 14.02 -9.50 4.67
C LYS A 101 14.31 -8.54 3.51
N TRP A 102 13.66 -8.75 2.36
CA TRP A 102 13.85 -7.89 1.19
C TRP A 102 13.47 -6.43 1.45
N LEU A 103 12.38 -6.17 2.21
CA LEU A 103 11.99 -4.81 2.60
C LEU A 103 13.09 -4.13 3.43
N ILE A 104 13.61 -4.84 4.45
CA ILE A 104 14.67 -4.34 5.32
C ILE A 104 15.95 -4.07 4.52
N ASP A 105 16.36 -5.00 3.67
CA ASP A 105 17.56 -4.87 2.83
C ASP A 105 17.48 -3.65 1.89
N ASN A 106 16.27 -3.21 1.52
CA ASN A 106 16.01 -2.04 0.69
C ASN A 106 15.72 -0.74 1.48
N GLY A 107 15.90 -0.78 2.81
CA GLY A 107 15.73 0.37 3.71
C GLY A 107 14.27 0.78 3.91
N LEU A 108 13.34 -0.17 3.85
CA LEU A 108 11.96 -0.01 4.30
C LEU A 108 11.80 -0.57 5.72
N PRO A 109 10.87 -0.04 6.53
CA PRO A 109 10.54 -0.65 7.82
C PRO A 109 9.83 -1.99 7.62
N GLU A 110 9.60 -2.70 8.72
CA GLU A 110 8.72 -3.87 8.71
C GLU A 110 7.28 -3.41 8.38
N LEU A 111 6.80 -3.75 7.19
CA LEU A 111 5.46 -3.43 6.73
C LEU A 111 4.54 -4.65 6.88
N GLU A 112 3.25 -4.39 7.09
CA GLU A 112 2.24 -5.44 7.03
C GLU A 112 2.19 -6.05 5.62
N ILE A 113 2.12 -7.39 5.54
CA ILE A 113 2.02 -8.15 4.28
C ILE A 113 0.68 -8.89 4.25
N THR A 114 -0.10 -8.71 3.19
CA THR A 114 -1.40 -9.36 3.03
C THR A 114 -1.73 -9.60 1.55
N ASN A 115 -2.52 -10.63 1.26
CA ASN A 115 -3.23 -10.81 -0.02
C ASN A 115 -4.75 -10.60 0.13
N ILE A 116 -5.21 -10.21 1.31
CA ILE A 116 -6.63 -10.03 1.64
C ILE A 116 -6.97 -8.54 1.57
N LYS A 117 -7.93 -8.20 0.70
CA LYS A 117 -8.50 -6.86 0.61
C LYS A 117 -9.50 -6.65 1.74
N ASP A 118 -9.47 -5.47 2.34
CA ASP A 118 -10.44 -5.03 3.34
C ASP A 118 -11.07 -3.67 2.98
N TYR A 119 -12.04 -3.23 3.78
CA TYR A 119 -12.75 -1.96 3.59
C TYR A 119 -11.88 -0.71 3.80
N ASN A 120 -10.71 -0.85 4.40
CA ASN A 120 -9.80 0.25 4.72
C ASN A 120 -8.73 0.47 3.63
N MET A 121 -8.65 -0.41 2.62
CA MET A 121 -7.79 -0.17 1.45
C MET A 121 -8.33 1.00 0.63
N GLN A 122 -7.63 2.12 0.67
CA GLN A 122 -8.01 3.35 -0.03
C GLN A 122 -7.45 3.38 -1.46
N TRP A 123 -6.21 2.90 -1.61
CA TRP A 123 -5.47 2.90 -2.86
C TRP A 123 -4.78 1.56 -3.07
N LEU A 124 -4.65 1.20 -4.34
CA LEU A 124 -3.86 0.06 -4.79
C LEU A 124 -2.89 0.56 -5.85
N LEU A 125 -1.59 0.32 -5.62
CA LEU A 125 -0.52 0.54 -6.58
C LEU A 125 -0.07 -0.83 -7.06
N ASP A 126 -0.30 -1.13 -8.33
CA ASP A 126 -0.16 -2.46 -8.92
C ASP A 126 0.05 -2.33 -10.44
N ASP A 127 1.02 -3.05 -10.99
CA ASP A 127 1.41 -3.00 -12.41
C ASP A 127 0.32 -3.50 -13.36
N ARG A 128 -0.66 -4.26 -12.84
CA ARG A 128 -1.74 -4.88 -13.61
C ARG A 128 -3.08 -4.19 -13.43
N CYS A 129 -3.19 -3.20 -12.52
CA CYS A 129 -4.48 -2.59 -12.23
C CYS A 129 -4.94 -1.62 -13.33
N ILE A 130 -6.20 -1.75 -13.74
CA ILE A 130 -6.92 -0.76 -14.54
C ILE A 130 -8.04 -0.18 -13.65
N GLN A 131 -8.08 1.15 -13.55
CA GLN A 131 -9.12 1.79 -12.75
C GLN A 131 -10.46 1.68 -13.47
N VAL A 132 -11.48 1.20 -12.76
CA VAL A 132 -12.87 1.24 -13.21
C VAL A 132 -13.55 2.41 -12.50
N GLU A 133 -14.25 3.26 -13.26
CA GLU A 133 -15.08 4.29 -12.67
C GLU A 133 -16.21 3.67 -11.85
N ARG A 134 -16.43 4.24 -10.66
CA ARG A 134 -17.34 3.69 -9.67
C ARG A 134 -18.76 3.56 -10.22
N ASN A 135 -19.29 2.34 -10.15
CA ASN A 135 -20.65 1.99 -10.54
C ASN A 135 -21.00 2.21 -12.02
N THR A 136 -20.02 2.40 -12.91
CA THR A 136 -20.29 2.60 -14.35
C THR A 136 -19.72 1.51 -15.24
N GLY A 137 -18.74 0.74 -14.77
CA GLY A 137 -18.02 -0.25 -15.59
C GLY A 137 -17.07 0.38 -16.62
N ARG A 138 -17.00 1.71 -16.70
CA ARG A 138 -16.12 2.43 -17.61
C ARG A 138 -14.67 2.30 -17.16
N LEU A 139 -13.81 1.80 -18.05
CA LEU A 139 -12.36 1.75 -17.83
C LEU A 139 -11.77 3.15 -17.95
N ILE A 140 -10.94 3.54 -17.00
CA ILE A 140 -10.16 4.79 -17.02
C ILE A 140 -8.76 4.43 -17.53
N PHE A 141 -8.51 4.78 -18.79
CA PHE A 141 -7.18 4.78 -19.36
C PHE A 141 -6.52 6.14 -19.14
N LYS A 142 -5.20 6.16 -19.02
CA LYS A 142 -4.44 7.40 -19.17
C LYS A 142 -4.11 7.55 -20.66
N ASP A 143 -4.45 8.72 -21.21
CA ASP A 143 -3.97 9.16 -22.52
C ASP A 143 -2.43 9.23 -22.57
#